data_AF-A0A242A9W9-F1
#
_entry.id   AF-A0A242A9W9-F1
#
_cell.length_a   1.000
_cell.length_b   1.000
_cell.length_c   1.000
_cell.angle_alpha   90.00
_cell.angle_beta   90.00
_cell.angle_gamma   90.00
#
_symmetry.space_group_name_H-M   'P 1'
#
loop_
_entity.id
_entity.type
_entity.pdbx_description
1 polymer ?
#
loop_
_entity_poly.entity_id
_entity_poly.type
_entity_poly.pdbx_seq_one_letter_code
_entity_poly.pdbx_strand_id
1 'polypeptide(L)'
;MQEWLFPCNPNYYDVKGAFGSLNKINWKQNRDVLVGDTVYIYIGKPDQEIKYETKVIDVDLPRTSIDDSKFVKDGTTYVNHGRYMTLEFVKEFRDRELTYQDMVQNGLRTVQSQIKISDQLKFFINSRKNIGKHSQKKQYFFVFQNESYKDEKAGQYLWAPKSNQKKHSISHWKRMTEIKKDDIIFHSVNRKIKAISIAQTNCLSEDRPPELKETWTTAGWKVSSQYYELEEEFNISDHIEVLMKLQPDNNGPFNVNGNRKQGYLFSANKAMFDYIMEEVIKVQKNSSNRSILQELLEQQVDIEERLDQELVDGIDGLIEAYVNQPVDYKPQPEPKPQLDFLGKKSSYKRNKEVAIKALKRANYECEIDKSHPSFKRRTTKVNYTEPHHLIPMAKQGNFSYSLDVEANIVSLCSNCHNQIHYGADYKEMISKLHIKREKELTQAGIQIDLDTLIEYY
;
A
#
# COMPACT_ATOMS: atom_id res chain seq x y z
N MET A 1 17.75 -2.04 -16.18
CA MET A 1 16.92 -3.25 -16.29
C MET A 1 15.58 -2.84 -16.87
N GLN A 2 15.21 -3.46 -17.98
CA GLN A 2 13.96 -3.23 -18.70
C GLN A 2 12.93 -4.30 -18.32
N GLU A 3 11.67 -4.00 -18.60
CA GLU A 3 10.55 -4.90 -18.36
C GLU A 3 9.83 -5.21 -19.67
N TRP A 4 9.50 -6.48 -19.85
CA TRP A 4 8.97 -7.00 -21.11
C TRP A 4 7.73 -7.84 -20.88
N LEU A 5 6.79 -7.81 -21.84
CA LEU A 5 5.62 -8.68 -21.86
C LEU A 5 5.75 -9.66 -23.03
N PHE A 6 5.75 -10.95 -22.72
CA PHE A 6 5.93 -12.03 -23.68
C PHE A 6 4.65 -12.88 -23.72
N PRO A 7 3.97 -12.97 -24.88
CA PRO A 7 2.80 -13.81 -25.01
C PRO A 7 3.17 -15.30 -25.09
N CYS A 8 2.40 -16.13 -24.41
CA CYS A 8 2.43 -17.58 -24.45
C CYS A 8 1.05 -18.09 -24.86
N ASN A 9 0.99 -18.87 -25.93
CA ASN A 9 -0.24 -19.51 -26.36
C ASN A 9 -0.34 -20.89 -25.69
N PRO A 10 -1.35 -21.12 -24.82
CA PRO A 10 -1.49 -22.38 -24.09
C PRO A 10 -1.80 -23.59 -24.98
N ASN A 11 -2.13 -23.38 -26.26
CA ASN A 11 -2.29 -24.45 -27.27
C ASN A 11 -0.94 -24.96 -27.80
N TYR A 12 0.11 -24.12 -27.81
CA TYR A 12 1.44 -24.51 -28.29
C TYR A 12 2.32 -25.01 -27.13
N TYR A 13 2.20 -24.41 -25.95
CA TYR A 13 3.08 -24.73 -24.82
C TYR A 13 2.38 -24.60 -23.47
N ASP A 14 2.56 -25.62 -22.62
CA ASP A 14 2.05 -25.65 -21.26
C ASP A 14 2.98 -24.90 -20.28
N VAL A 15 2.94 -23.57 -20.31
CA VAL A 15 3.76 -22.77 -19.41
C VAL A 15 3.39 -22.96 -17.93
N LYS A 16 2.13 -23.32 -17.63
CA LYS A 16 1.69 -23.60 -16.26
C LYS A 16 2.32 -24.89 -15.74
N GLY A 17 2.26 -25.97 -16.52
CA GLY A 17 2.94 -27.22 -16.20
C GLY A 17 4.46 -27.07 -16.13
N ALA A 18 5.04 -26.27 -17.03
CA ALA A 18 6.47 -26.00 -17.07
C ALA A 18 6.96 -25.34 -15.78
N PHE A 19 6.39 -24.20 -15.37
CA PHE A 19 6.80 -23.56 -14.12
C PHE A 19 6.35 -24.31 -12.86
N GLY A 20 5.35 -25.19 -12.97
CA GLY A 20 5.01 -26.13 -11.90
C GLY A 20 6.06 -27.23 -11.66
N SER A 21 6.93 -27.50 -12.65
CA SER A 21 7.96 -28.57 -12.55
C SER A 21 9.40 -28.05 -12.65
N LEU A 22 9.62 -26.91 -13.28
CA LEU A 22 10.93 -26.35 -13.62
C LEU A 22 11.01 -24.93 -13.09
N ASN A 23 12.11 -24.61 -12.40
CA ASN A 23 12.37 -23.23 -11.95
C ASN A 23 12.95 -22.34 -13.07
N LYS A 24 13.39 -22.94 -14.17
CA LYS A 24 14.02 -22.27 -15.31
C LYS A 24 13.52 -22.89 -16.61
N ILE A 25 13.37 -22.07 -17.65
CA ILE A 25 13.06 -22.53 -19.01
C ILE A 25 13.89 -21.75 -20.03
N ASN A 26 14.17 -22.37 -21.18
CA ASN A 26 14.76 -21.65 -22.30
C ASN A 26 13.65 -21.09 -23.19
N TRP A 27 13.72 -19.80 -23.49
CA TRP A 27 12.72 -19.11 -24.29
C TRP A 27 13.37 -18.45 -25.51
N LYS A 28 12.60 -18.25 -26.58
CA LYS A 28 13.05 -17.47 -27.74
C LYS A 28 13.41 -16.05 -27.30
N GLN A 29 14.63 -15.61 -27.59
CA GLN A 29 15.09 -14.28 -27.20
C GLN A 29 14.71 -13.20 -28.22
N ASN A 30 14.31 -12.03 -27.71
CA ASN A 30 14.32 -10.76 -28.45
C ASN A 30 15.70 -10.08 -28.27
N ARG A 31 16.28 -9.55 -29.36
CA ARG A 31 17.65 -8.99 -29.40
C ARG A 31 17.91 -7.93 -28.33
N ASP A 32 16.88 -7.20 -27.96
CA ASP A 32 16.96 -6.07 -27.03
C ASP A 32 16.86 -6.49 -25.56
N VAL A 33 16.59 -7.77 -25.29
CA VAL A 33 16.51 -8.32 -23.94
C VAL A 33 17.91 -8.66 -23.43
N LEU A 34 18.24 -8.15 -22.25
CA LEU A 34 19.54 -8.32 -21.61
C LEU A 34 19.42 -9.12 -20.31
N VAL A 35 20.55 -9.69 -19.86
CA VAL A 35 20.65 -10.29 -18.52
C VAL A 35 20.26 -9.26 -17.47
N GLY A 36 19.42 -9.67 -16.53
CA GLY A 36 18.86 -8.80 -15.50
C GLY A 36 17.54 -8.13 -15.89
N ASP A 37 17.05 -8.25 -17.12
CA ASP A 37 15.71 -7.79 -17.46
C ASP A 37 14.63 -8.68 -16.82
N THR A 38 13.44 -8.12 -16.62
CA THR A 38 12.26 -8.84 -16.14
C THR A 38 11.34 -9.14 -17.32
N VAL A 39 10.88 -10.38 -17.43
CA VAL A 39 9.92 -10.81 -18.46
C VAL A 39 8.66 -11.32 -17.77
N TYR A 40 7.52 -10.69 -18.09
CA TYR A 40 6.20 -11.17 -17.68
C TYR A 40 5.61 -12.05 -18.78
N ILE A 41 5.07 -13.21 -18.39
CA ILE A 41 4.43 -14.14 -19.30
C ILE A 41 2.92 -13.88 -19.32
N TYR A 42 2.43 -13.44 -20.48
CA TYR A 42 1.01 -13.29 -20.77
C TYR A 42 0.46 -14.59 -21.34
N ILE A 43 -0.50 -15.23 -20.68
CA ILE A 43 -1.19 -16.40 -21.21
C ILE A 43 -2.33 -15.94 -22.11
N GLY A 44 -2.32 -16.44 -23.35
CA GLY A 44 -3.38 -16.19 -24.34
C GLY A 44 -4.73 -16.81 -23.96
N LYS A 45 -5.67 -16.86 -24.90
CA LYS A 45 -6.98 -17.47 -24.67
C LYS A 45 -6.85 -18.93 -24.18
N PRO A 46 -7.70 -19.38 -23.23
CA PRO A 46 -8.86 -18.66 -22.67
C PRO A 46 -8.54 -17.72 -21.49
N ASP A 47 -7.34 -17.78 -20.92
CA ASP A 47 -7.02 -17.09 -19.66
C ASP A 47 -6.91 -15.56 -19.85
N GLN A 48 -6.16 -15.13 -20.88
CA GLN A 48 -5.96 -13.73 -21.24
C GLN A 48 -5.45 -12.83 -20.09
N GLU A 49 -4.36 -13.22 -19.44
CA GLU A 49 -3.79 -12.52 -18.28
C GLU A 49 -2.26 -12.68 -18.17
N ILE A 50 -1.58 -11.80 -17.44
CA ILE A 50 -0.22 -12.07 -16.98
C ILE A 50 -0.29 -13.06 -15.83
N LYS A 51 0.42 -14.18 -15.96
CA LYS A 51 0.44 -15.23 -14.93
C LYS A 51 1.77 -15.35 -14.21
N TYR A 52 2.88 -15.09 -14.91
CA TYR A 52 4.22 -15.28 -14.35
C TYR A 52 5.11 -14.07 -14.52
N GLU A 53 5.93 -13.79 -13.49
CA GLU A 53 7.09 -12.91 -13.54
C GLU A 53 8.35 -13.76 -13.54
N THR A 54 9.29 -13.40 -14.41
CA THR A 54 10.57 -14.11 -14.57
C THR A 54 11.74 -13.15 -14.67
N LYS A 55 12.94 -13.63 -14.37
CA LYS A 55 14.20 -12.91 -14.51
C LYS A 55 15.02 -13.52 -15.66
N VAL A 56 15.57 -12.68 -16.52
CA VAL A 56 16.50 -13.11 -17.56
C VAL A 56 17.87 -13.31 -16.93
N ILE A 57 18.37 -14.54 -16.94
CA ILE A 57 19.68 -14.86 -16.32
C ILE A 57 20.77 -15.16 -17.33
N ASP A 58 20.41 -15.61 -18.54
CA ASP A 58 21.34 -15.87 -19.64
C ASP A 58 20.71 -15.42 -20.96
N VAL A 59 21.54 -14.97 -21.91
CA VAL A 59 21.14 -14.51 -23.24
C VAL A 59 22.12 -15.02 -24.31
N ASP A 60 21.74 -14.84 -25.57
CA ASP A 60 22.48 -15.19 -26.78
C ASP A 60 22.89 -16.67 -26.85
N LEU A 61 22.07 -17.55 -26.26
CA LEU A 61 22.33 -18.98 -26.26
C LEU A 61 22.06 -19.57 -27.65
N PRO A 62 23.01 -20.34 -28.22
CA PRO A 62 22.87 -20.89 -29.58
C PRO A 62 21.89 -22.07 -29.64
N ARG A 63 21.57 -22.69 -28.49
CA ARG A 63 20.69 -23.85 -28.37
C ARG A 63 20.04 -23.88 -26.97
N THR A 64 18.95 -24.63 -26.82
CA THR A 64 18.37 -24.94 -25.52
C THR A 64 19.25 -25.93 -24.76
N SER A 65 19.34 -25.76 -23.44
CA SER A 65 20.02 -26.66 -22.50
C SER A 65 19.06 -27.25 -21.46
N ILE A 66 17.85 -26.71 -21.37
CA ILE A 66 16.78 -27.17 -20.48
C ILE A 66 15.82 -28.01 -21.32
N ASP A 67 15.55 -29.24 -20.87
CA ASP A 67 14.56 -30.10 -21.51
C ASP A 67 13.16 -29.82 -20.95
N ASP A 68 12.36 -29.12 -21.74
CA ASP A 68 10.95 -28.82 -21.50
C ASP A 68 10.03 -29.48 -22.55
N SER A 69 10.55 -30.47 -23.29
CA SER A 69 9.86 -31.11 -24.42
C SER A 69 8.49 -31.67 -24.06
N LYS A 70 8.32 -32.18 -22.83
CA LYS A 70 7.04 -32.69 -22.31
C LYS A 70 5.93 -31.64 -22.19
N PHE A 71 6.28 -30.35 -22.20
CA PHE A 71 5.32 -29.23 -22.12
C PHE A 71 5.00 -28.63 -23.48
N VAL A 72 5.72 -29.01 -24.54
CA VAL A 72 5.42 -28.61 -25.90
C VAL A 72 4.19 -29.40 -26.37
N LYS A 73 3.07 -28.72 -26.55
CA LYS A 73 1.81 -29.35 -27.01
C LYS A 73 1.74 -29.42 -28.52
N ASP A 74 2.22 -28.36 -29.19
CA ASP A 74 2.33 -28.30 -30.64
C ASP A 74 3.64 -27.59 -31.02
N GLY A 75 4.55 -28.36 -31.60
CA GLY A 75 5.90 -27.96 -31.98
C GLY A 75 5.99 -27.25 -33.33
N THR A 76 4.89 -27.11 -34.08
CA THR A 76 4.91 -26.55 -35.45
C THR A 76 5.45 -25.12 -35.51
N THR A 77 5.30 -24.35 -34.42
CA THR A 77 5.86 -22.99 -34.27
C THR A 77 7.23 -22.93 -33.58
N TYR A 78 7.72 -24.03 -33.00
CA TYR A 78 9.00 -24.11 -32.27
C TYR A 78 10.15 -24.58 -33.18
N VAL A 79 10.34 -23.87 -34.30
CA VAL A 79 11.45 -24.14 -35.22
C VAL A 79 12.70 -23.41 -34.75
N ASN A 80 13.85 -24.09 -34.73
CA ASN A 80 15.18 -23.60 -34.30
C ASN A 80 15.31 -22.07 -34.39
N HIS A 81 15.07 -21.37 -33.28
CA HIS A 81 14.91 -19.92 -33.27
C HIS A 81 16.25 -19.18 -33.44
N GLY A 82 17.35 -19.93 -33.53
CA GLY A 82 18.72 -19.44 -33.68
C GLY A 82 19.29 -18.80 -32.41
N ARG A 83 18.44 -18.32 -31.50
CA ARG A 83 18.85 -17.67 -30.26
C ARG A 83 17.82 -17.81 -29.14
N TYR A 84 18.33 -18.19 -27.97
CA TYR A 84 17.55 -18.43 -26.78
C TYR A 84 18.07 -17.60 -25.60
N MET A 85 17.20 -17.38 -24.63
CA MET A 85 17.51 -16.83 -23.31
C MET A 85 17.02 -17.79 -22.23
N THR A 86 17.59 -17.72 -21.04
CA THR A 86 17.09 -18.46 -19.88
C THR A 86 16.23 -17.55 -19.01
N LEU A 87 14.98 -17.96 -18.79
CA LEU A 87 14.06 -17.32 -17.86
C LEU A 87 14.03 -18.11 -16.56
N GLU A 88 14.36 -17.46 -15.45
CA GLU A 88 14.21 -17.98 -14.10
C GLU A 88 12.88 -17.50 -13.50
N PHE A 89 12.10 -18.42 -12.95
CA PHE A 89 10.84 -18.11 -12.29
C PHE A 89 11.06 -17.20 -11.07
N VAL A 90 10.21 -16.18 -10.92
CA VAL A 90 10.23 -15.25 -9.77
C VAL A 90 8.93 -15.31 -8.99
N LYS A 91 7.79 -15.14 -9.67
CA LYS A 91 6.48 -15.04 -9.03
C LYS A 91 5.37 -15.56 -9.95
N GLU A 92 4.37 -16.19 -9.35
CA GLU A 92 3.06 -16.42 -9.95
C GLU A 92 2.04 -15.41 -9.42
N PHE A 93 1.21 -14.87 -10.32
CA PHE A 93 0.10 -13.98 -9.99
C PHE A 93 -1.19 -14.78 -9.75
N ARG A 94 -2.06 -14.27 -8.87
CA ARG A 94 -3.38 -14.88 -8.65
C ARG A 94 -4.21 -14.79 -9.92
N ASP A 95 -5.15 -15.72 -10.07
CA ASP A 95 -6.07 -15.70 -11.20
C ASP A 95 -6.80 -14.36 -11.27
N ARG A 96 -6.94 -13.81 -12.47
CA ARG A 96 -7.58 -12.52 -12.76
C ARG A 96 -6.91 -11.30 -12.12
N GLU A 97 -5.70 -11.40 -11.56
CA GLU A 97 -5.00 -10.25 -10.96
C GLU A 97 -4.52 -9.23 -12.01
N LEU A 98 -4.13 -9.71 -13.21
CA LEU A 98 -3.58 -8.91 -14.31
C LEU A 98 -4.24 -9.28 -15.64
N THR A 99 -5.54 -9.00 -15.77
CA THR A 99 -6.31 -9.34 -16.97
C THR A 99 -5.94 -8.48 -18.19
N TYR A 100 -6.20 -9.00 -19.39
CA TYR A 100 -6.06 -8.25 -20.65
C TYR A 100 -6.81 -6.92 -20.63
N GLN A 101 -8.04 -6.90 -20.12
CA GLN A 101 -8.87 -5.69 -20.10
C GLN A 101 -8.26 -4.62 -19.20
N ASP A 102 -7.84 -4.98 -17.99
CA ASP A 102 -7.21 -4.02 -17.07
C ASP A 102 -5.89 -3.51 -17.66
N MET A 103 -5.09 -4.36 -18.30
CA MET A 103 -3.84 -3.93 -18.93
C MET A 103 -4.06 -3.00 -20.12
N VAL A 104 -5.07 -3.23 -20.97
CA VAL A 104 -5.42 -2.34 -22.10
C VAL A 104 -5.80 -0.95 -21.57
N GLN A 105 -6.60 -0.88 -20.51
CA GLN A 105 -6.93 0.37 -19.83
C GLN A 105 -5.69 1.09 -19.26
N ASN A 106 -4.64 0.34 -18.96
CA ASN A 106 -3.38 0.83 -18.39
C ASN A 106 -2.22 0.90 -19.41
N GLY A 107 -2.54 1.01 -20.70
CA GLY A 107 -1.54 1.34 -21.74
C GLY A 107 -0.97 0.15 -22.52
N LEU A 108 -1.53 -1.05 -22.37
CA LEU A 108 -1.21 -2.19 -23.22
C LEU A 108 -1.79 -1.99 -24.63
N ARG A 109 -0.93 -1.99 -25.64
CA ARG A 109 -1.33 -1.77 -27.05
C ARG A 109 -1.64 -3.07 -27.80
N THR A 110 -0.87 -4.13 -27.56
CA THR A 110 -1.01 -5.42 -28.24
C THR A 110 -0.36 -6.53 -27.43
N VAL A 111 -0.80 -7.77 -27.67
CA VAL A 111 -0.23 -9.00 -27.11
C VAL A 111 0.16 -9.99 -28.20
N GLN A 112 0.24 -9.53 -29.46
CA GLN A 112 0.57 -10.39 -30.60
C GLN A 112 2.08 -10.67 -30.73
N SER A 113 2.93 -9.84 -30.14
CA SER A 113 4.38 -9.98 -30.15
C SER A 113 4.98 -9.70 -28.78
N GLN A 114 6.28 -9.97 -28.62
CA GLN A 114 7.02 -9.47 -27.47
C GLN A 114 6.99 -7.94 -27.49
N ILE A 115 6.68 -7.31 -26.37
CA ILE A 115 6.69 -5.85 -26.24
C ILE A 115 7.48 -5.40 -25.03
N LYS A 116 8.10 -4.23 -25.14
CA LYS A 116 8.63 -3.50 -23.99
C LYS A 116 7.46 -2.87 -23.23
N ILE A 117 7.44 -3.03 -21.92
CA ILE A 117 6.40 -2.48 -21.05
C ILE A 117 6.64 -0.96 -20.91
N SER A 118 5.59 -0.18 -21.15
CA SER A 118 5.59 1.28 -20.94
C SER A 118 5.60 1.63 -19.46
N ASP A 119 6.01 2.86 -19.11
CA ASP A 119 6.02 3.29 -17.69
C ASP A 119 4.63 3.22 -17.04
N GLN A 120 3.57 3.55 -17.79
CA GLN A 120 2.18 3.44 -17.32
C GLN A 120 1.80 1.98 -16.99
N LEU A 121 2.07 1.06 -17.91
CA LEU A 121 1.72 -0.35 -17.71
C LEU A 121 2.59 -0.98 -16.62
N LYS A 122 3.86 -0.58 -16.54
CA LYS A 122 4.78 -0.96 -15.46
C LYS A 122 4.26 -0.49 -14.11
N PHE A 123 3.79 0.74 -14.00
CA PHE A 123 3.19 1.26 -12.77
C PHE A 123 1.98 0.42 -12.36
N PHE A 124 1.08 0.12 -13.30
CA PHE A 124 -0.09 -0.73 -13.05
C PHE A 124 0.29 -2.15 -12.57
N ILE A 125 1.22 -2.81 -13.24
CA ILE A 125 1.67 -4.15 -12.85
C ILE A 125 2.28 -4.11 -11.43
N ASN A 126 3.10 -3.10 -11.14
CA ASN A 126 3.71 -2.94 -9.82
C ASN A 126 2.69 -2.58 -8.74
N SER A 127 1.62 -1.85 -9.05
CA SER A 127 0.55 -1.59 -8.07
C SER A 127 -0.15 -2.89 -7.68
N ARG A 128 -0.43 -3.77 -8.65
CA ARG A 128 -1.00 -5.12 -8.38
C ARG A 128 -0.06 -6.03 -7.59
N LYS A 129 1.25 -6.00 -7.85
CA LYS A 129 2.25 -6.73 -7.03
C LYS A 129 2.18 -6.39 -5.54
N ASN A 130 1.69 -5.20 -5.20
CA ASN A 130 1.58 -4.71 -3.84
C ASN A 130 0.15 -4.82 -3.26
N ILE A 131 -0.83 -5.31 -4.04
CA ILE A 131 -2.16 -5.64 -3.53
C ILE A 131 -2.02 -6.91 -2.69
N GLY A 132 -2.11 -6.73 -1.37
CA GLY A 132 -1.74 -7.72 -0.35
C GLY A 132 -0.52 -7.34 0.50
N LYS A 133 0.24 -6.30 0.13
CA LYS A 133 1.28 -5.69 0.97
C LYS A 133 0.83 -4.43 1.72
N HIS A 134 -0.40 -3.97 1.51
CA HIS A 134 -1.08 -3.02 2.39
C HIS A 134 -1.63 -3.70 3.65
N SER A 135 -0.76 -4.33 4.44
CA SER A 135 -1.11 -4.87 5.77
C SER A 135 0.10 -4.97 6.71
N GLN A 136 1.11 -4.11 6.53
CA GLN A 136 1.98 -3.79 7.66
C GLN A 136 1.66 -2.36 8.05
N LYS A 137 0.87 -2.19 9.11
CA LYS A 137 0.72 -0.90 9.78
C LYS A 137 2.12 -0.40 10.09
N LYS A 138 2.55 0.67 9.40
CA LYS A 138 3.86 1.28 9.62
C LYS A 138 3.96 1.68 11.09
N GLN A 139 5.07 1.34 11.69
CA GLN A 139 5.40 1.72 13.06
C GLN A 139 6.29 2.96 13.04
N TYR A 140 6.22 3.71 14.12
CA TYR A 140 6.98 4.93 14.32
C TYR A 140 7.92 4.72 15.50
N PHE A 141 9.16 5.14 15.34
CA PHE A 141 10.17 5.02 16.37
C PHE A 141 10.84 6.36 16.64
N PHE A 142 11.41 6.47 17.83
CA PHE A 142 12.15 7.64 18.29
C PHE A 142 13.49 7.18 18.85
N VAL A 143 14.60 7.65 18.28
CA VAL A 143 15.94 7.23 18.68
C VAL A 143 16.74 8.41 19.26
N PHE A 144 17.39 8.20 20.41
CA PHE A 144 18.34 9.15 20.98
C PHE A 144 19.77 8.77 20.59
N GLN A 145 20.42 9.61 19.76
CA GLN A 145 21.73 9.35 19.15
C GLN A 145 22.76 10.44 19.48
N ASN A 146 22.81 10.91 20.74
CA ASN A 146 23.73 11.98 21.12
C ASN A 146 25.21 11.68 20.82
N GLU A 147 25.60 10.40 20.84
CA GLU A 147 26.98 9.98 20.64
C GLU A 147 27.27 9.33 19.29
N SER A 148 26.28 8.70 18.66
CA SER A 148 26.47 7.85 17.47
C SER A 148 25.84 8.38 16.19
N TYR A 149 25.13 9.53 16.25
CA TYR A 149 24.39 10.06 15.11
C TYR A 149 25.25 10.28 13.86
N LYS A 150 26.48 10.80 14.03
CA LYS A 150 27.35 11.11 12.89
C LYS A 150 27.71 9.86 12.10
N ASP A 151 28.14 8.81 12.80
CA ASP A 151 28.60 7.55 12.19
C ASP A 151 27.42 6.76 11.62
N GLU A 152 26.34 6.64 12.40
CA GLU A 152 25.11 5.95 11.98
C GLU A 152 24.43 6.64 10.78
N LYS A 153 24.40 7.97 10.75
CA LYS A 153 23.92 8.73 9.58
C LYS A 153 24.83 8.50 8.37
N ALA A 154 26.15 8.59 8.54
CA ALA A 154 27.08 8.40 7.44
C ALA A 154 26.97 6.99 6.83
N GLY A 155 26.76 5.98 7.67
CA GLY A 155 26.54 4.59 7.25
C GLY A 155 25.11 4.26 6.82
N GLN A 156 24.14 5.19 6.98
CA GLN A 156 22.72 4.97 6.66
C GLN A 156 22.15 3.73 7.39
N TYR A 157 22.39 3.63 8.71
CA TYR A 157 21.88 2.53 9.52
C TYR A 157 21.59 2.96 10.97
N LEU A 158 20.72 2.22 11.66
CA LEU A 158 20.70 2.17 13.13
C LEU A 158 21.41 0.91 13.61
N TRP A 159 22.12 1.00 14.75
CA TRP A 159 22.76 -0.15 15.38
C TRP A 159 22.63 -0.11 16.90
N ALA A 160 22.36 -1.26 17.50
CA ALA A 160 22.37 -1.41 18.96
C ALA A 160 22.93 -2.77 19.40
N PRO A 161 23.64 -2.85 20.54
CA PRO A 161 24.20 -4.10 21.02
C PRO A 161 23.10 -5.04 21.50
N LYS A 162 23.26 -6.36 21.31
CA LYS A 162 22.28 -7.36 21.81
C LYS A 162 22.27 -7.44 23.33
N SER A 163 23.40 -7.15 23.95
CA SER A 163 23.57 -7.18 25.41
C SER A 163 24.61 -6.19 25.86
N ASN A 164 24.54 -5.81 27.14
CA ASN A 164 25.57 -4.96 27.74
C ASN A 164 26.84 -5.77 27.98
N GLN A 165 27.90 -5.13 28.48
CA GLN A 165 29.16 -5.80 28.81
C GLN A 165 28.99 -6.95 29.83
N LYS A 166 27.91 -6.91 30.64
CA LYS A 166 27.52 -7.97 31.59
C LYS A 166 26.60 -9.04 30.98
N LYS A 167 26.46 -9.08 29.65
CA LYS A 167 25.60 -10.02 28.88
C LYS A 167 24.10 -9.96 29.21
N HIS A 168 23.63 -8.88 29.83
CA HIS A 168 22.19 -8.65 30.00
C HIS A 168 21.59 -7.99 28.76
N SER A 169 20.48 -8.55 28.26
CA SER A 169 19.67 -7.92 27.21
C SER A 169 18.93 -6.72 27.77
N ILE A 170 18.96 -5.58 27.07
CA ILE A 170 18.25 -4.37 27.48
C ILE A 170 17.07 -4.11 26.55
N SER A 171 15.90 -3.83 27.13
CA SER A 171 14.61 -3.70 26.43
C SER A 171 14.65 -2.71 25.26
N HIS A 172 15.29 -1.55 25.44
CA HIS A 172 15.41 -0.54 24.40
C HIS A 172 16.33 -0.92 23.22
N TRP A 173 17.21 -1.92 23.37
CA TRP A 173 18.02 -2.43 22.26
C TRP A 173 17.31 -3.59 21.58
N LYS A 174 16.64 -4.45 22.35
CA LYS A 174 15.80 -5.51 21.81
C LYS A 174 14.70 -4.94 20.90
N ARG A 175 14.21 -3.73 21.18
CA ARG A 175 13.25 -3.02 20.32
C ARG A 175 13.70 -2.83 18.87
N MET A 176 15.01 -2.86 18.58
CA MET A 176 15.49 -2.90 17.21
C MET A 176 14.83 -4.02 16.40
N THR A 177 14.55 -5.18 17.01
CA THR A 177 13.89 -6.31 16.33
C THR A 177 12.44 -6.05 15.95
N GLU A 178 11.82 -5.01 16.51
CA GLU A 178 10.46 -4.60 16.18
C GLU A 178 10.42 -3.74 14.91
N ILE A 179 11.55 -3.15 14.49
CA ILE A 179 11.65 -2.34 13.28
C ILE A 179 11.57 -3.23 12.04
N LYS A 180 10.65 -2.88 11.15
CA LYS A 180 10.44 -3.51 9.85
C LYS A 180 10.73 -2.52 8.74
N LYS A 181 10.94 -3.05 7.54
CA LYS A 181 11.06 -2.24 6.33
C LYS A 181 9.86 -1.29 6.21
N ASP A 182 10.14 -0.06 5.79
CA ASP A 182 9.22 1.06 5.60
C ASP A 182 8.68 1.73 6.89
N ASP A 183 9.13 1.30 8.08
CA ASP A 183 8.89 2.01 9.34
C ASP A 183 9.67 3.35 9.38
N ILE A 184 9.14 4.33 10.10
CA ILE A 184 9.70 5.68 10.18
C ILE A 184 10.37 5.90 11.54
N ILE A 185 11.57 6.51 11.53
CA ILE A 185 12.35 6.79 12.74
C ILE A 185 12.69 8.28 12.85
N PHE A 186 12.40 8.89 14.00
CA PHE A 186 12.86 10.23 14.38
C PHE A 186 14.22 10.16 15.07
N HIS A 187 15.20 10.92 14.56
CA HIS A 187 16.56 10.95 15.08
C HIS A 187 16.81 12.17 15.95
N SER A 188 16.92 11.95 17.26
CA SER A 188 17.13 13.01 18.23
C SER A 188 18.58 13.10 18.71
N VAL A 189 19.11 14.32 18.66
CA VAL A 189 20.45 14.70 19.13
C VAL A 189 20.34 16.01 19.90
N ASN A 190 20.84 16.05 21.13
CA ASN A 190 20.88 17.23 21.99
C ASN A 190 19.51 17.93 22.13
N ARG A 191 18.45 17.14 22.38
CA ARG A 191 17.04 17.59 22.50
C ARG A 191 16.44 18.19 21.23
N LYS A 192 17.06 17.95 20.08
CA LYS A 192 16.51 18.35 18.78
C LYS A 192 16.29 17.12 17.91
N ILE A 193 15.30 17.16 17.03
CA ILE A 193 15.19 16.19 15.94
C ILE A 193 16.00 16.73 14.78
N LYS A 194 17.01 15.96 14.36
CA LYS A 194 17.97 16.35 13.30
C LYS A 194 17.67 15.69 11.98
N ALA A 195 17.04 14.53 12.00
CA ALA A 195 16.67 13.79 10.81
C ALA A 195 15.45 12.91 11.05
N ILE A 196 14.81 12.54 9.96
CA ILE A 196 13.83 11.47 9.88
C ILE A 196 14.40 10.40 8.95
N SER A 197 14.24 9.12 9.24
CA SER A 197 14.64 8.07 8.32
C SER A 197 13.54 7.06 8.06
N ILE A 198 13.68 6.33 6.96
CA ILE A 198 12.83 5.20 6.58
C ILE A 198 13.67 3.92 6.60
N ALA A 199 13.24 2.93 7.36
CA ALA A 199 13.88 1.62 7.39
C ALA A 199 13.84 0.96 5.99
N GLN A 200 14.99 0.60 5.47
CA GLN A 200 15.15 -0.07 4.16
C GLN A 200 15.11 -1.59 4.28
N THR A 201 15.40 -2.10 5.48
CA THR A 201 15.40 -3.52 5.81
C THR A 201 14.63 -3.78 7.10
N ASN A 202 14.23 -5.03 7.30
CA ASN A 202 13.94 -5.50 8.66
C ASN A 202 15.23 -5.50 9.49
N CYS A 203 15.09 -5.66 10.80
CA CYS A 203 16.23 -5.84 11.69
C CYS A 203 17.02 -7.11 11.40
N LEU A 204 18.33 -6.95 11.27
CA LEU A 204 19.29 -8.02 11.02
C LEU A 204 20.22 -8.18 12.23
N SER A 205 20.69 -9.40 12.44
CA SER A 205 21.75 -9.70 13.40
C SER A 205 23.10 -9.43 12.72
N GLU A 206 23.76 -8.34 13.08
CA GLU A 206 25.07 -7.97 12.55
C GLU A 206 26.01 -7.51 13.65
N ASP A 207 27.30 -7.75 13.42
CA ASP A 207 28.34 -7.27 14.32
C ASP A 207 28.47 -5.74 14.29
N ARG A 208 29.08 -5.20 15.35
CA ARG A 208 29.30 -3.77 15.53
C ARG A 208 30.13 -3.22 14.37
N PRO A 209 29.63 -2.20 13.65
CA PRO A 209 30.42 -1.48 12.67
C PRO A 209 31.71 -0.91 13.31
N PRO A 210 32.87 -1.05 12.64
CA PRO A 210 34.16 -0.65 13.20
C PRO A 210 34.25 0.83 13.58
N GLU A 211 33.46 1.69 12.93
CA GLU A 211 33.35 3.12 13.19
C GLU A 211 32.66 3.47 14.52
N LEU A 212 31.83 2.57 15.08
CA LEU A 212 31.19 2.81 16.38
C LEU A 212 32.16 2.57 17.54
N LYS A 213 31.92 3.23 18.67
CA LYS A 213 32.77 3.08 19.88
C LYS A 213 32.91 1.62 20.34
N GLU A 214 34.12 1.24 20.75
CA GLU A 214 34.43 -0.10 21.27
C GLU A 214 33.78 -0.43 22.63
N THR A 215 33.13 0.54 23.27
CA THR A 215 32.44 0.33 24.55
C THR A 215 31.22 -0.58 24.43
N TRP A 216 30.75 -0.85 23.21
CA TRP A 216 29.64 -1.75 22.91
C TRP A 216 30.11 -3.15 22.54
N THR A 217 29.32 -4.17 22.90
CA THR A 217 29.64 -5.58 22.59
C THR A 217 29.61 -5.83 21.07
N THR A 218 30.34 -6.84 20.58
CA THR A 218 30.44 -7.09 19.13
C THR A 218 29.11 -7.47 18.50
N ALA A 219 28.35 -8.38 19.10
CA ALA A 219 27.09 -8.85 18.50
C ALA A 219 25.95 -7.84 18.68
N GLY A 220 25.36 -7.39 17.58
CA GLY A 220 24.32 -6.36 17.57
C GLY A 220 23.11 -6.65 16.70
N TRP A 221 22.23 -5.66 16.70
CA TRP A 221 21.09 -5.51 15.82
C TRP A 221 21.36 -4.33 14.88
N LYS A 222 21.10 -4.51 13.60
CA LYS A 222 21.27 -3.46 12.60
C LYS A 222 20.03 -3.34 11.73
N VAL A 223 19.67 -2.10 11.40
CA VAL A 223 18.63 -1.77 10.43
C VAL A 223 19.24 -0.81 9.44
N SER A 224 19.20 -1.13 8.14
CA SER A 224 19.57 -0.13 7.12
C SER A 224 18.45 0.90 7.02
N SER A 225 18.79 2.18 6.93
CA SER A 225 17.83 3.28 7.03
C SER A 225 18.24 4.43 6.11
N GLN A 226 17.29 4.94 5.33
CA GLN A 226 17.53 6.10 4.49
C GLN A 226 17.23 7.38 5.28
N TYR A 227 18.25 8.18 5.57
CA TYR A 227 18.13 9.41 6.36
C TYR A 227 17.75 10.62 5.49
N TYR A 228 16.89 11.47 6.04
CA TYR A 228 16.51 12.78 5.53
C TYR A 228 16.84 13.81 6.62
N GLU A 229 17.92 14.56 6.42
CA GLU A 229 18.38 15.57 7.37
C GLU A 229 17.48 16.81 7.30
N LEU A 230 17.11 17.33 8.47
CA LEU A 230 16.32 18.53 8.61
C LEU A 230 17.25 19.74 8.54
N GLU A 231 16.90 20.71 7.70
CA GLU A 231 17.65 21.96 7.60
C GLU A 231 17.35 22.85 8.80
N GLU A 232 16.07 22.98 9.12
CA GLU A 232 15.59 23.70 10.30
C GLU A 232 15.27 22.68 11.40
N GLU A 233 15.97 22.82 12.52
CA GLU A 233 15.97 21.81 13.58
C GLU A 233 14.71 21.94 14.46
N PHE A 234 13.98 20.85 14.62
CA PHE A 234 12.84 20.80 15.55
C PHE A 234 13.34 20.65 16.98
N ASN A 235 13.10 21.66 17.82
CA ASN A 235 13.52 21.69 19.22
C ASN A 235 12.45 21.04 20.11
N ILE A 236 12.74 19.87 20.65
CA ILE A 236 11.78 19.08 21.45
C ILE A 236 11.32 19.85 22.68
N SER A 237 12.19 20.68 23.27
CA SER A 237 11.86 21.44 24.47
C SER A 237 10.72 22.44 24.26
N ASP A 238 10.56 22.97 23.06
CA ASP A 238 9.51 23.95 22.74
C ASP A 238 8.13 23.28 22.61
N HIS A 239 8.12 21.95 22.43
CA HIS A 239 6.91 21.15 22.18
C HIS A 239 6.65 20.08 23.26
N ILE A 240 7.43 20.06 24.35
CA ILE A 240 7.48 18.92 25.26
C ILE A 240 6.13 18.64 25.95
N GLU A 241 5.37 19.68 26.30
CA GLU A 241 4.06 19.54 26.93
C GLU A 241 3.05 18.81 26.04
N VAL A 242 3.10 19.06 24.73
CA VAL A 242 2.24 18.39 23.75
C VAL A 242 2.74 16.97 23.49
N LEU A 243 4.05 16.81 23.28
CA LEU A 243 4.65 15.50 23.01
C LEU A 243 4.44 14.50 24.16
N MET A 244 4.43 14.96 25.41
CA MET A 244 4.13 14.10 26.57
C MET A 244 2.70 13.56 26.58
N LYS A 245 1.75 14.33 26.05
CA LYS A 245 0.33 13.93 25.95
C LYS A 245 0.09 13.02 24.74
N LEU A 246 0.86 13.22 23.67
CA LEU A 246 0.68 12.49 22.41
C LEU A 246 1.50 11.20 22.31
N GLN A 247 2.62 11.06 23.01
CA GLN A 247 3.44 9.83 22.99
C GLN A 247 2.64 8.58 23.45
N PRO A 248 3.09 7.36 23.13
CA PRO A 248 2.42 6.16 23.63
C PRO A 248 2.55 6.03 25.15
N ASP A 249 1.48 5.50 25.79
CA ASP A 249 1.41 5.27 27.24
C ASP A 249 2.61 4.44 27.76
N ASN A 250 2.99 3.44 26.97
CA ASN A 250 4.11 2.55 27.24
C ASN A 250 5.22 2.74 26.21
N ASN A 251 6.47 2.63 26.66
CA ASN A 251 7.67 2.70 25.81
C ASN A 251 7.88 4.02 25.04
N GLY A 252 7.12 5.08 25.34
CA GLY A 252 7.35 6.43 24.79
C GLY A 252 8.66 7.06 25.30
N PRO A 253 9.25 8.01 24.55
CA PRO A 253 10.58 8.57 24.81
C PRO A 253 10.68 9.51 26.03
N PHE A 254 9.57 10.05 26.53
CA PHE A 254 9.56 11.05 27.60
C PHE A 254 8.87 10.54 28.87
N ASN A 255 9.36 10.96 30.03
CA ASN A 255 8.71 10.69 31.31
C ASN A 255 7.66 11.75 31.66
N VAL A 256 6.95 11.55 32.77
CA VAL A 256 5.89 12.45 33.27
C VAL A 256 6.36 13.87 33.59
N ASN A 257 7.66 14.11 33.64
CA ASN A 257 8.26 15.42 33.89
C ASN A 257 8.86 16.04 32.62
N GLY A 258 8.60 15.46 31.43
CA GLY A 258 9.14 15.92 30.15
C GLY A 258 10.62 15.65 29.94
N ASN A 259 11.26 14.91 30.84
CA ASN A 259 12.63 14.49 30.66
C ASN A 259 12.70 13.24 29.77
N ARG A 260 13.76 13.16 28.95
CA ARG A 260 14.07 11.95 28.17
C ARG A 260 14.21 10.74 29.11
N LYS A 261 13.59 9.62 28.75
CA LYS A 261 13.87 8.34 29.39
C LYS A 261 15.27 7.86 29.01
N GLN A 262 15.90 7.11 29.91
CA GLN A 262 17.19 6.50 29.61
C GLN A 262 17.00 5.36 28.60
N GLY A 263 17.63 5.48 27.43
CA GLY A 263 17.65 4.43 26.44
C GLY A 263 17.98 4.92 25.03
N TYR A 264 18.10 3.96 24.13
CA TYR A 264 18.42 4.22 22.73
C TYR A 264 17.16 4.41 21.88
N LEU A 265 16.30 3.38 21.79
CA LEU A 265 15.14 3.36 20.90
C LEU A 265 13.82 3.23 21.67
N PHE A 266 12.84 4.04 21.27
CA PHE A 266 11.51 4.15 21.86
C PHE A 266 10.44 4.05 20.77
N SER A 267 9.23 3.69 21.17
CA SER A 267 8.07 3.69 20.28
C SER A 267 7.49 5.10 20.19
N ALA A 268 7.01 5.46 19.02
CA ALA A 268 6.10 6.58 18.80
C ALA A 268 4.77 6.02 18.28
N ASN A 269 3.66 6.70 18.59
CA ASN A 269 2.36 6.38 18.01
C ASN A 269 2.05 7.35 16.85
N LYS A 270 0.94 7.11 16.16
CA LYS A 270 0.54 7.94 15.02
C LYS A 270 0.32 9.40 15.40
N ALA A 271 -0.34 9.67 16.54
CA ALA A 271 -0.61 11.03 16.99
C ALA A 271 0.68 11.83 17.24
N MET A 272 1.68 11.22 17.89
CA MET A 272 3.00 11.84 18.08
C MET A 272 3.73 12.04 16.74
N PHE A 273 3.63 11.08 15.82
CA PHE A 273 4.21 11.18 14.48
C PHE A 273 3.60 12.34 13.69
N ASP A 274 2.26 12.38 13.57
CA ASP A 274 1.53 13.40 12.79
C ASP A 274 1.91 14.80 13.29
N TYR A 275 1.89 15.01 14.61
CA TYR A 275 2.25 16.28 15.22
C TYR A 275 3.69 16.70 14.92
N ILE A 276 4.68 15.81 15.12
CA ILE A 276 6.09 16.13 14.83
C ILE A 276 6.27 16.47 13.35
N MET A 277 5.67 15.67 12.45
CA MET A 277 5.79 15.89 11.01
C MET A 277 5.21 17.23 10.59
N GLU A 278 4.01 17.58 11.06
CA GLU A 278 3.38 18.86 10.76
C GLU A 278 4.24 20.05 11.21
N GLU A 279 4.76 20.02 12.45
CA GLU A 279 5.60 21.08 12.98
C GLU A 279 6.95 21.17 12.24
N VAL A 280 7.58 20.04 11.93
CA VAL A 280 8.81 20.00 11.14
C VAL A 280 8.58 20.60 9.75
N ILE A 281 7.51 20.21 9.06
CA ILE A 281 7.17 20.68 7.71
C ILE A 281 6.92 22.20 7.69
N LYS A 282 6.25 22.74 8.72
CA LYS A 282 5.97 24.19 8.85
C LYS A 282 7.24 25.02 8.86
N VAL A 283 8.30 24.54 9.49
CA VAL A 283 9.55 25.30 9.66
C VAL A 283 10.57 25.08 8.54
N GLN A 284 10.46 24.01 7.73
CA GLN A 284 11.39 23.78 6.63
C GLN A 284 11.28 24.84 5.53
N LYS A 285 12.41 25.49 5.19
CA LYS A 285 12.50 26.50 4.13
C LYS A 285 12.82 25.90 2.76
N ASN A 286 13.66 24.87 2.71
CA ASN A 286 13.99 24.18 1.46
C ASN A 286 12.76 23.44 0.89
N SER A 287 12.37 23.81 -0.32
CA SER A 287 11.19 23.26 -1.02
C SER A 287 11.32 21.77 -1.34
N SER A 288 12.53 21.26 -1.59
CA SER A 288 12.78 19.85 -1.91
C SER A 288 12.70 18.96 -0.65
N ASN A 289 13.29 19.40 0.46
CA ASN A 289 13.16 18.68 1.74
C ASN A 289 11.70 18.69 2.21
N ARG A 290 11.03 19.85 2.11
CA ARG A 290 9.62 19.99 2.46
C ARG A 290 8.73 19.07 1.64
N SER A 291 8.93 18.96 0.33
CA SER A 291 8.12 18.08 -0.53
C SER A 291 8.32 16.60 -0.19
N ILE A 292 9.54 16.18 0.15
CA ILE A 292 9.80 14.79 0.56
C ILE A 292 9.10 14.47 1.88
N LEU A 293 9.17 15.37 2.87
CA LEU A 293 8.50 15.17 4.16
C LEU A 293 6.97 15.19 4.03
N GLN A 294 6.44 16.04 3.14
CA GLN A 294 5.02 16.02 2.78
C GLN A 294 4.63 14.69 2.13
N GLU A 295 5.41 14.20 1.16
CA GLU A 295 5.18 12.88 0.55
C GLU A 295 5.20 11.77 1.61
N LEU A 296 6.09 11.84 2.60
CA LEU A 296 6.15 10.85 3.68
C LEU A 296 4.93 10.87 4.59
N LEU A 297 4.43 12.07 4.94
CA LEU A 297 3.22 12.24 5.73
C LEU A 297 1.98 11.76 4.96
N GLU A 298 1.83 12.16 3.69
CA GLU A 298 0.76 11.71 2.80
C GLU A 298 0.79 10.21 2.53
N GLN A 299 1.99 9.61 2.55
CA GLN A 299 2.12 8.17 2.44
C GLN A 299 1.58 7.41 3.65
N GLN A 300 1.46 8.04 4.83
CA GLN A 300 0.89 7.45 6.05
C GLN A 300 -0.63 7.57 6.15
N VAL A 301 -1.21 8.58 5.51
CA VAL A 301 -2.66 8.70 5.45
C VAL A 301 -3.18 7.55 4.60
N ASP A 302 -4.13 6.79 5.15
CA ASP A 302 -4.85 5.83 4.33
C ASP A 302 -5.54 6.63 3.22
N ILE A 303 -5.15 6.37 1.98
CA ILE A 303 -5.73 7.10 0.85
C ILE A 303 -7.23 6.88 0.82
N GLU A 304 -7.68 5.69 1.23
CA GLU A 304 -9.08 5.35 1.25
C GLU A 304 -9.86 6.29 2.17
N GLU A 305 -9.41 6.43 3.41
CA GLU A 305 -10.00 7.32 4.41
C GLU A 305 -9.99 8.78 3.95
N ARG A 306 -8.87 9.26 3.39
CA ARG A 306 -8.79 10.63 2.87
C ARG A 306 -9.77 10.87 1.72
N LEU A 307 -9.85 9.94 0.78
CA LEU A 307 -10.75 10.08 -0.37
C LEU A 307 -12.22 9.94 0.03
N ASP A 308 -12.53 9.16 1.06
CA ASP A 308 -13.87 9.10 1.65
C ASP A 308 -14.22 10.44 2.29
N GLN A 309 -13.31 11.05 3.06
CA GLN A 309 -13.52 12.38 3.63
C GLN A 309 -13.69 13.45 2.53
N GLU A 310 -12.88 13.43 1.48
CA GLU A 310 -13.02 14.34 0.32
C GLU A 310 -14.37 14.14 -0.41
N LEU A 311 -14.90 12.92 -0.44
CA LEU A 311 -16.23 12.64 -0.96
C LEU A 311 -17.30 13.27 -0.06
N VAL A 312 -17.23 13.07 1.26
CA VAL A 312 -18.16 13.67 2.23
C VAL A 312 -18.19 15.19 2.10
N ASP A 313 -17.02 15.84 2.16
CA ASP A 313 -16.90 17.29 2.05
C ASP A 313 -17.38 17.80 0.68
N GLY A 314 -17.16 16.98 -0.35
CA GLY A 314 -17.40 17.33 -1.74
C GLY A 314 -18.86 17.28 -2.20
N ILE A 315 -19.77 16.62 -1.48
CA ILE A 315 -21.17 16.46 -1.87
C ILE A 315 -22.09 17.55 -1.31
N ASP A 316 -21.71 18.22 -0.23
CA ASP A 316 -22.58 19.13 0.53
C ASP A 316 -23.20 20.26 -0.32
N GLY A 317 -22.39 20.85 -1.21
CA GLY A 317 -22.84 21.89 -2.13
C GLY A 317 -23.68 21.39 -3.32
N LEU A 318 -23.75 20.08 -3.53
CA LEU A 318 -24.43 19.46 -4.68
C LEU A 318 -25.78 18.86 -4.32
N ILE A 319 -26.01 18.48 -3.05
CA ILE A 319 -27.23 17.79 -2.60
C ILE A 319 -28.50 18.57 -2.96
N GLU A 320 -28.48 19.90 -2.91
CA GLU A 320 -29.66 20.76 -3.18
C GLU A 320 -30.31 20.46 -4.53
N ALA A 321 -29.51 20.19 -5.56
CA ALA A 321 -30.01 19.86 -6.90
C ALA A 321 -30.77 18.52 -6.96
N TYR A 322 -30.55 17.62 -5.99
CA TYR A 322 -31.07 16.26 -6.00
C TYR A 322 -32.25 16.04 -5.05
N VAL A 323 -32.42 16.87 -4.01
CA VAL A 323 -33.44 16.69 -2.95
C VAL A 323 -34.84 16.44 -3.52
N ASN A 324 -35.25 17.26 -4.49
CA ASN A 324 -36.62 17.23 -5.05
C ASN A 324 -36.78 16.32 -6.27
N GLN A 325 -35.72 15.69 -6.76
CA GLN A 325 -35.84 14.76 -7.88
C GLN A 325 -36.54 13.46 -7.39
N PRO A 326 -37.17 12.66 -8.26
CA PRO A 326 -37.60 11.32 -7.87
C PRO A 326 -36.40 10.41 -7.54
N VAL A 327 -36.64 9.35 -6.77
CA VAL A 327 -35.68 8.25 -6.61
C VAL A 327 -36.00 7.23 -7.70
N ASP A 328 -35.13 7.12 -8.70
CA ASP A 328 -35.14 6.03 -9.66
C ASP A 328 -33.86 5.22 -9.46
N TYR A 329 -34.00 4.04 -8.85
CA TYR A 329 -32.89 3.18 -8.50
C TYR A 329 -33.17 1.75 -8.93
N LYS A 330 -32.29 1.22 -9.77
CA LYS A 330 -32.23 -0.18 -10.17
C LYS A 330 -30.77 -0.61 -10.13
N PRO A 331 -30.38 -1.52 -9.22
CA PRO A 331 -29.01 -2.02 -9.17
C PRO A 331 -28.70 -2.74 -10.47
N GLN A 332 -27.59 -2.36 -11.09
CA GLN A 332 -27.09 -2.95 -12.32
C GLN A 332 -25.57 -2.85 -12.38
N PRO A 333 -24.88 -3.71 -13.13
CA PRO A 333 -23.44 -3.63 -13.28
C PRO A 333 -23.03 -2.38 -14.05
N GLU A 334 -22.10 -1.61 -13.47
CA GLU A 334 -21.54 -0.40 -14.10
C GLU A 334 -20.05 -0.63 -14.45
N PRO A 335 -19.53 0.03 -15.52
CA PRO A 335 -18.14 -0.09 -15.90
C PRO A 335 -17.23 0.50 -14.81
N LYS A 336 -16.03 -0.08 -14.63
CA LYS A 336 -15.06 0.39 -13.63
C LYS A 336 -14.77 1.89 -13.83
N PRO A 337 -14.64 2.66 -12.72
CA PRO A 337 -14.20 4.04 -12.79
C PRO A 337 -12.76 4.13 -13.30
N GLN A 338 -12.41 5.31 -13.81
CA GLN A 338 -11.04 5.58 -14.24
C GLN A 338 -10.08 5.52 -13.04
N LEU A 339 -8.91 4.91 -13.29
CA LEU A 339 -7.81 4.93 -12.34
C LEU A 339 -7.18 6.32 -12.35
N ASP A 340 -7.10 6.92 -11.17
CA ASP A 340 -6.46 8.19 -10.90
C ASP A 340 -5.10 7.97 -10.23
N PHE A 341 -4.13 8.83 -10.52
CA PHE A 341 -2.77 8.72 -10.02
C PHE A 341 -2.46 9.93 -9.12
N LEU A 342 -2.44 9.69 -7.81
CA LEU A 342 -2.01 10.64 -6.81
C LEU A 342 -0.54 10.35 -6.47
N GLY A 343 0.37 10.94 -7.27
CA GLY A 343 1.81 10.73 -7.14
C GLY A 343 2.21 9.28 -7.43
N LYS A 344 2.83 8.60 -6.45
CA LYS A 344 3.24 7.17 -6.55
C LYS A 344 2.11 6.19 -6.24
N LYS A 345 0.93 6.65 -5.82
CA LYS A 345 -0.19 5.80 -5.44
C LYS A 345 -1.33 5.98 -6.44
N SER A 346 -2.03 4.89 -6.76
CA SER A 346 -3.21 4.92 -7.62
C SER A 346 -4.48 4.65 -6.83
N SER A 347 -5.55 5.36 -7.16
CA SER A 347 -6.87 5.19 -6.58
C SER A 347 -7.93 5.25 -7.67
N TYR A 348 -9.11 4.72 -7.40
CA TYR A 348 -10.24 4.86 -8.31
C TYR A 348 -11.03 6.13 -7.96
N LYS A 349 -11.40 6.90 -8.98
CA LYS A 349 -12.17 8.12 -8.78
C LYS A 349 -13.58 7.80 -8.29
N ARG A 350 -13.96 8.37 -7.14
CA ARG A 350 -15.31 8.31 -6.57
C ARG A 350 -16.24 9.31 -7.26
N ASN A 351 -17.49 8.92 -7.50
CA ASN A 351 -18.50 9.72 -8.15
C ASN A 351 -19.46 10.32 -7.11
N LYS A 352 -19.37 11.64 -6.94
CA LYS A 352 -20.21 12.43 -6.03
C LYS A 352 -21.70 12.24 -6.31
N GLU A 353 -22.10 12.09 -7.58
CA GLU A 353 -23.51 11.90 -7.94
C GLU A 353 -24.04 10.56 -7.45
N VAL A 354 -23.26 9.48 -7.57
CA VAL A 354 -23.63 8.14 -7.06
C VAL A 354 -23.77 8.19 -5.55
N ALA A 355 -22.85 8.85 -4.84
CA ALA A 355 -22.93 9.03 -3.40
C ALA A 355 -24.20 9.81 -2.98
N ILE A 356 -24.53 10.91 -3.67
CA ILE A 356 -25.74 11.69 -3.39
C ILE A 356 -27.00 10.87 -3.65
N LYS A 357 -27.05 10.11 -4.75
CA LYS A 357 -28.17 9.19 -5.06
C LYS A 357 -28.33 8.12 -3.98
N ALA A 358 -27.23 7.56 -3.49
CA ALA A 358 -27.21 6.58 -2.40
C ALA A 358 -27.76 7.16 -1.08
N LEU A 359 -27.33 8.36 -0.68
CA LEU A 359 -27.89 9.04 0.50
C LEU A 359 -29.39 9.30 0.35
N LYS A 360 -29.79 9.78 -0.83
CA LYS A 360 -31.17 10.13 -1.12
C LYS A 360 -32.10 8.94 -1.10
N ARG A 361 -31.71 7.79 -1.69
CA ARG A 361 -32.54 6.56 -1.64
C ARG A 361 -32.69 6.03 -0.21
N ALA A 362 -31.75 6.32 0.67
CA ALA A 362 -31.84 6.06 2.10
C ALA A 362 -32.64 7.14 2.87
N ASN A 363 -33.29 8.08 2.17
CA ASN A 363 -33.99 9.23 2.75
C ASN A 363 -33.10 10.11 3.67
N TYR A 364 -31.78 10.10 3.43
CA TYR A 364 -30.79 10.72 4.31
C TYR A 364 -30.88 10.21 5.76
N GLU A 365 -31.32 8.97 5.96
CA GLU A 365 -31.37 8.30 7.26
C GLU A 365 -30.18 7.35 7.41
N CYS A 366 -29.79 7.06 8.64
CA CYS A 366 -28.73 6.09 8.90
C CYS A 366 -29.25 4.68 8.62
N GLU A 367 -28.53 3.93 7.78
CA GLU A 367 -28.89 2.57 7.39
C GLU A 367 -28.55 1.52 8.44
N ILE A 368 -27.80 1.87 9.49
CA ILE A 368 -27.64 0.99 10.66
C ILE A 368 -28.91 1.03 11.50
N ASP A 369 -29.33 2.24 11.91
CA ASP A 369 -30.55 2.50 12.65
C ASP A 369 -31.09 3.89 12.30
N LYS A 370 -32.35 3.93 11.84
CA LYS A 370 -33.03 5.17 11.43
C LYS A 370 -33.34 6.12 12.59
N SER A 371 -33.34 5.60 13.82
CA SER A 371 -33.56 6.39 15.03
C SER A 371 -32.31 7.15 15.50
N HIS A 372 -31.14 6.84 14.94
CA HIS A 372 -29.91 7.52 15.31
C HIS A 372 -30.01 9.04 15.08
N PRO A 373 -29.54 9.84 16.05
CA PRO A 373 -29.62 11.28 15.93
C PRO A 373 -28.79 11.78 14.74
N SER A 374 -29.39 12.71 13.99
CA SER A 374 -28.76 13.46 12.92
C SER A 374 -29.29 14.89 12.95
N PHE A 375 -28.44 15.85 12.63
CA PHE A 375 -28.84 17.25 12.50
C PHE A 375 -29.27 17.54 11.05
N LYS A 376 -29.99 18.64 10.84
CA LYS A 376 -30.38 19.06 9.49
C LYS A 376 -29.25 19.79 8.78
N ARG A 377 -29.02 19.45 7.51
CA ARG A 377 -28.10 20.18 6.62
C ARG A 377 -28.51 21.66 6.54
N ARG A 378 -27.52 22.55 6.60
CA ARG A 378 -27.75 24.01 6.58
C ARG A 378 -28.46 24.47 5.31
N THR A 379 -28.07 23.90 4.16
CA THR A 379 -28.55 24.27 2.82
C THR A 379 -29.92 23.69 2.50
N THR A 380 -30.16 22.42 2.80
CA THR A 380 -31.31 21.67 2.24
C THR A 380 -32.35 21.19 3.24
N LYS A 381 -32.11 21.34 4.56
CA LYS A 381 -33.01 20.89 5.64
C LYS A 381 -33.31 19.39 5.70
N VAL A 382 -32.71 18.57 4.84
CA VAL A 382 -32.66 17.10 5.01
C VAL A 382 -31.66 16.73 6.10
N ASN A 383 -31.72 15.51 6.61
CA ASN A 383 -30.78 15.02 7.61
C ASN A 383 -29.34 14.98 7.06
N TYR A 384 -28.36 15.18 7.93
CA TYR A 384 -26.95 15.02 7.61
C TYR A 384 -26.55 13.55 7.82
N THR A 385 -26.24 12.88 6.72
CA THR A 385 -25.60 11.56 6.70
C THR A 385 -24.43 11.58 5.74
N GLU A 386 -23.48 10.70 5.99
CA GLU A 386 -22.20 10.56 5.31
C GLU A 386 -22.27 9.29 4.44
N PRO A 387 -21.89 9.38 3.14
CA PRO A 387 -21.79 8.22 2.29
C PRO A 387 -20.57 7.39 2.70
N HIS A 388 -20.72 6.08 2.74
CA HIS A 388 -19.61 5.16 2.99
C HIS A 388 -19.68 3.98 2.00
N HIS A 389 -18.60 3.68 1.29
CA HIS A 389 -18.52 2.49 0.45
C HIS A 389 -18.37 1.24 1.34
N LEU A 390 -19.38 0.38 1.38
CA LEU A 390 -19.39 -0.85 2.18
C LEU A 390 -18.23 -1.79 1.80
N ILE A 391 -17.98 -1.97 0.51
CA ILE A 391 -16.75 -2.58 0.02
C ILE A 391 -15.80 -1.43 -0.32
N PRO A 392 -14.62 -1.30 0.33
CA PRO A 392 -13.70 -0.22 0.06
C PRO A 392 -13.29 -0.14 -1.43
N MET A 393 -13.29 1.06 -1.98
CA MET A 393 -12.84 1.40 -3.34
C MET A 393 -11.40 0.94 -3.62
N ALA A 394 -10.54 0.90 -2.60
CA ALA A 394 -9.19 0.31 -2.71
C ALA A 394 -9.20 -1.15 -3.21
N LYS A 395 -10.32 -1.87 -3.05
CA LYS A 395 -10.50 -3.27 -3.47
C LYS A 395 -11.11 -3.42 -4.86
N GLN A 396 -11.38 -2.33 -5.57
CA GLN A 396 -11.96 -2.33 -6.93
C GLN A 396 -11.23 -3.24 -7.92
N GLY A 397 -9.93 -3.49 -7.72
CA GLY A 397 -9.15 -4.44 -8.50
C GLY A 397 -9.67 -5.89 -8.45
N ASN A 398 -10.32 -6.29 -7.36
CA ASN A 398 -10.81 -7.65 -7.14
C ASN A 398 -12.15 -7.92 -7.83
N PHE A 399 -12.79 -6.88 -8.38
CA PHE A 399 -14.12 -6.95 -8.96
C PHE A 399 -14.09 -6.67 -10.45
N SER A 400 -15.00 -7.25 -11.21
CA SER A 400 -15.11 -7.01 -12.66
C SER A 400 -15.89 -5.73 -12.97
N TYR A 401 -16.81 -5.33 -12.10
CA TYR A 401 -17.67 -4.16 -12.24
C TYR A 401 -17.33 -3.09 -11.19
N SER A 402 -17.84 -1.87 -11.39
CA SER A 402 -17.64 -0.74 -10.48
C SER A 402 -18.10 -1.06 -9.06
N LEU A 403 -17.24 -0.77 -8.08
CA LEU A 403 -17.62 -0.67 -6.67
C LEU A 403 -18.26 0.69 -6.36
N ASP A 404 -18.15 1.67 -7.25
CA ASP A 404 -18.73 3.00 -7.11
C ASP A 404 -20.15 3.01 -7.70
N VAL A 405 -21.04 2.28 -7.01
CA VAL A 405 -22.46 2.12 -7.33
C VAL A 405 -23.30 2.30 -6.08
N GLU A 406 -24.55 2.74 -6.20
CA GLU A 406 -25.42 3.01 -5.05
C GLU A 406 -25.69 1.74 -4.23
N ALA A 407 -25.57 0.55 -4.82
CA ALA A 407 -25.67 -0.75 -4.11
C ALA A 407 -24.56 -0.93 -3.06
N ASN A 408 -23.38 -0.36 -3.31
CA ASN A 408 -22.21 -0.45 -2.45
C ASN A 408 -22.03 0.78 -1.54
N ILE A 409 -22.76 1.87 -1.75
CA ILE A 409 -22.68 3.06 -0.88
C ILE A 409 -23.84 3.05 0.11
N VAL A 410 -23.52 3.16 1.40
CA VAL A 410 -24.49 3.24 2.50
C VAL A 410 -24.53 4.65 3.10
N SER A 411 -25.71 5.07 3.56
CA SER A 411 -25.95 6.32 4.28
C SER A 411 -25.78 6.10 5.78
N LEU A 412 -24.82 6.78 6.41
CA LEU A 412 -24.52 6.61 7.84
C LEU A 412 -24.60 7.95 8.58
N CYS A 413 -25.01 7.95 9.84
CA CYS A 413 -24.76 9.10 10.70
C CYS A 413 -23.26 9.16 11.04
N SER A 414 -22.74 10.34 11.40
CA SER A 414 -21.31 10.53 11.70
C SER A 414 -20.79 9.59 12.79
N ASN A 415 -21.62 9.22 13.78
CA ASN A 415 -21.21 8.25 14.78
C ASN A 415 -20.99 6.84 14.18
N CYS A 416 -21.96 6.36 13.40
CA CYS A 416 -21.84 5.04 12.78
C CYS A 416 -20.73 4.98 11.73
N HIS A 417 -20.53 6.05 10.97
CA HIS A 417 -19.43 6.14 10.02
C HIS A 417 -18.07 6.01 10.73
N ASN A 418 -17.86 6.80 11.79
CA ASN A 418 -16.65 6.72 12.61
C ASN A 418 -16.51 5.37 13.34
N GLN A 419 -17.61 4.75 13.78
CA GLN A 419 -17.57 3.45 14.44
C GLN A 419 -17.12 2.33 13.48
N ILE A 420 -17.42 2.43 12.17
CA ILE A 420 -16.89 1.50 11.18
C ILE A 420 -15.36 1.64 11.05
N HIS A 421 -14.85 2.87 10.99
CA HIS A 421 -13.40 3.12 10.82
C HIS A 421 -12.58 2.92 12.09
N TYR A 422 -13.15 3.20 13.26
CA TYR A 422 -12.40 3.30 14.53
C TYR A 422 -12.95 2.44 15.67
N GLY A 423 -14.18 1.95 15.55
CA GLY A 423 -14.87 1.23 16.63
C GLY A 423 -14.39 -0.22 16.74
N ALA A 424 -14.27 -0.72 17.97
CA ALA A 424 -13.92 -2.12 18.22
C ALA A 424 -14.97 -3.11 17.67
N ASP A 425 -16.24 -2.69 17.63
CA ASP A 425 -17.39 -3.51 17.24
C ASP A 425 -17.78 -3.35 15.75
N TYR A 426 -16.88 -2.82 14.90
CA TYR A 426 -17.18 -2.54 13.49
C TYR A 426 -17.73 -3.77 12.74
N LYS A 427 -17.26 -4.98 13.08
CA LYS A 427 -17.66 -6.25 12.42
C LYS A 427 -19.16 -6.52 12.51
N GLU A 428 -19.81 -6.16 13.61
CA GLU A 428 -21.25 -6.31 13.76
C GLU A 428 -22.00 -5.38 12.78
N MET A 429 -21.49 -4.16 12.60
CA MET A 429 -22.07 -3.18 11.68
C MET A 429 -21.89 -3.61 10.22
N ILE A 430 -20.68 -4.06 9.85
CA ILE A 430 -20.39 -4.59 8.52
C ILE A 430 -21.30 -5.78 8.20
N SER A 431 -21.50 -6.69 9.15
CA SER A 431 -22.41 -7.83 8.99
C SER A 431 -23.86 -7.40 8.72
N LYS A 432 -24.37 -6.43 9.49
CA LYS A 432 -25.73 -5.89 9.29
C LYS A 432 -25.88 -5.23 7.92
N LEU A 433 -24.89 -4.49 7.47
CA LEU A 433 -24.92 -3.79 6.17
C LEU A 433 -24.78 -4.78 5.00
N HIS A 434 -23.92 -5.79 5.12
CA HIS A 434 -23.76 -6.85 4.12
C HIS A 434 -25.09 -7.57 3.87
N ILE A 435 -25.77 -8.02 4.93
CA ILE A 435 -27.09 -8.67 4.81
C ILE A 435 -28.10 -7.75 4.12
N LYS A 436 -28.09 -6.45 4.44
CA LYS A 436 -29.00 -5.46 3.81
C LYS A 436 -28.69 -5.25 2.33
N ARG A 437 -27.43 -5.37 1.91
CA ARG A 437 -26.98 -5.03 0.54
C ARG A 437 -26.69 -6.23 -0.36
N GLU A 438 -26.58 -7.44 0.17
CA GLU A 438 -26.16 -8.67 -0.55
C GLU A 438 -26.89 -8.86 -1.89
N LYS A 439 -28.22 -8.78 -1.89
CA LYS A 439 -29.03 -8.94 -3.10
C LYS A 439 -28.74 -7.86 -4.13
N GLU A 440 -28.60 -6.62 -3.69
CA GLU A 440 -28.36 -5.49 -4.60
C GLU A 440 -26.94 -5.48 -5.15
N LEU A 441 -25.95 -5.83 -4.32
CA LEU A 441 -24.57 -6.04 -4.76
C LEU A 441 -24.51 -7.11 -5.85
N THR A 442 -25.22 -8.22 -5.65
CA THR A 442 -25.31 -9.30 -6.65
C THR A 442 -25.93 -8.80 -7.96
N GLN A 443 -27.00 -8.00 -7.89
CA GLN A 443 -27.64 -7.38 -9.05
C GLN A 443 -26.72 -6.38 -9.76
N ALA A 444 -25.85 -5.70 -9.01
CA ALA A 444 -24.79 -4.84 -9.54
C ALA A 444 -23.54 -5.60 -10.06
N GLY A 445 -23.59 -6.94 -10.11
CA GLY A 445 -22.47 -7.76 -10.59
C GLY A 445 -21.32 -7.90 -9.59
N ILE A 446 -21.55 -7.57 -8.32
CA ILE A 446 -20.58 -7.61 -7.24
C ILE A 446 -20.89 -8.81 -6.35
N GLN A 447 -19.97 -9.78 -6.30
CA GLN A 447 -20.08 -10.95 -5.44
C GLN A 447 -19.02 -10.88 -4.34
N ILE A 448 -19.44 -10.90 -3.09
CA ILE A 448 -18.57 -10.94 -1.91
C ILE A 448 -19.28 -11.63 -0.75
N ASP A 449 -18.61 -12.58 -0.11
CA ASP A 449 -19.07 -13.18 1.15
C ASP A 449 -18.68 -12.31 2.35
N LEU A 450 -19.35 -12.54 3.48
CA LEU A 450 -19.17 -11.74 4.69
C LEU A 450 -17.75 -11.82 5.26
N ASP A 451 -17.13 -13.00 5.23
CA ASP A 451 -15.79 -13.20 5.79
C ASP A 451 -14.76 -12.39 4.99
N THR A 452 -14.81 -12.48 3.66
CA THR A 452 -13.99 -11.67 2.76
C THR A 452 -14.22 -10.17 2.96
N LEU A 453 -15.46 -9.74 3.18
CA LEU A 453 -15.77 -8.34 3.45
C LEU A 453 -15.16 -7.86 4.76
N ILE A 454 -15.26 -8.66 5.82
CA ILE A 454 -14.67 -8.33 7.12
C ILE A 454 -13.14 -8.23 7.01
N GLU A 455 -12.47 -9.05 6.19
CA GLU A 455 -11.02 -8.96 5.96
C GLU A 455 -10.58 -7.67 5.24
N TYR A 456 -11.51 -6.93 4.63
CA TYR A 456 -11.19 -5.66 3.97
C TYR A 456 -11.07 -4.48 4.93
N TYR A 457 -11.49 -4.66 6.18
CA TYR A 457 -11.46 -3.69 7.28
C TYR A 457 -10.54 -4.18 8.41
#